data_AF-A0A8S9HJE2-F1
#
_entry.id   AF-A0A8S9HJE2-F1
#
_cell.length_a   1.000
_cell.length_b   1.000
_cell.length_c   1.000
_cell.angle_alpha   90.00
_cell.angle_beta   90.00
_cell.angle_gamma   90.00
#
_symmetry.space_group_name_H-M   'P 1'
#
loop_
_entity.id
_entity.type
_entity.pdbx_description
1 polymer ?
#
loop_
_entity_poly.entity_id
_entity_poly.type
_entity_poly.pdbx_seq_one_letter_code
_entity_poly.pdbx_strand_id
1 'polypeptide(L)'
;MKYSLWVLYGLPLVQKDSILVTTSNGVGLVIEAIYLVVFFIYCDKDLRMEETGACLTIDIEVDGEQFRCMYLPFWFSFVNFINAGIWIAYSVIYKIDVYVLVVNVVGALACAIHLIILCCSAVRCLLLPKRIVPSSSVPVV
;
A
#
# COMPACT_ATOMS: atom_id res chain seq x y z
N MET A 1 10.26 4.77 8.64
CA MET A 1 10.37 6.21 9.04
C MET A 1 9.03 6.96 9.11
N LYS A 2 7.98 6.57 8.37
CA LYS A 2 6.67 7.25 8.45
C LYS A 2 6.06 7.21 9.86
N TYR A 3 6.18 6.08 10.55
CA TYR A 3 5.64 5.90 11.91
C TYR A 3 6.35 6.76 12.96
N SER A 4 7.66 6.99 12.80
CA SER A 4 8.46 7.79 13.73
C SER A 4 7.98 9.24 13.83
N LEU A 5 7.59 9.85 12.70
CA LEU A 5 7.11 11.23 12.67
C LEU A 5 5.75 11.39 13.36
N TRP A 6 4.85 10.41 13.20
CA TRP A 6 3.55 10.41 13.86
C TRP A 6 3.62 10.13 15.36
N VAL A 7 4.61 9.35 15.81
CA VAL A 7 4.91 9.16 17.24
C VAL A 7 5.38 10.47 17.87
N LEU A 8 6.26 11.22 17.19
CA LEU A 8 6.73 12.53 17.68
C LEU A 8 5.59 13.56 17.72
N TYR A 9 4.70 13.56 16.72
CA TYR A 9 3.50 14.39 16.69
C TYR A 9 2.55 14.10 17.88
N GLY A 10 2.40 12.83 18.23
CA GLY A 10 1.50 12.39 19.30
C GLY A 10 2.06 12.53 20.72
N LEU A 11 3.31 12.99 20.91
CA LEU A 11 3.86 13.20 22.25
C LEU A 11 3.10 14.32 22.98
N PRO A 12 2.89 14.20 24.30
CA PRO A 12 2.18 15.22 25.11
C PRO A 12 2.90 16.59 25.14
N LEU A 13 4.14 16.65 24.63
CA LEU A 13 4.93 17.86 24.45
C LEU A 13 4.47 18.70 23.25
N VAL A 14 3.92 18.07 22.20
CA VAL A 14 3.49 18.75 20.95
C VAL A 14 1.98 18.90 20.94
N GLN A 15 1.23 17.83 21.25
CA GLN A 15 -0.22 17.86 21.25
C GLN A 15 -0.78 17.09 22.45
N LYS A 16 -1.51 17.82 23.31
CA LYS A 16 -2.26 17.23 24.43
C LYS A 16 -3.50 16.55 23.85
N ASP A 17 -3.76 15.32 24.28
CA ASP A 17 -4.93 14.48 23.93
C ASP A 17 -4.85 13.62 22.65
N SER A 18 -3.70 13.49 21.98
CA SER A 18 -3.55 12.64 20.76
C SER A 18 -3.05 11.21 21.02
N ILE A 19 -3.42 10.60 22.15
CA ILE A 19 -2.83 9.32 22.61
C ILE A 19 -3.06 8.14 21.66
N LEU A 20 -4.16 8.16 20.91
CA LEU A 20 -4.50 7.08 19.96
C LEU A 20 -3.58 7.09 18.74
N VAL A 21 -3.19 8.29 18.26
CA VAL A 21 -2.20 8.45 17.18
C VAL A 21 -0.84 7.94 17.64
N THR A 22 -0.43 8.30 18.86
CA THR A 22 0.87 7.93 19.43
C THR A 22 1.00 6.43 19.65
N THR A 23 -0.03 5.81 20.24
CA THR A 23 -0.01 4.37 20.55
C THR A 23 -0.05 3.52 19.29
N SER A 24 -0.92 3.84 18.32
CA SER A 24 -1.01 3.12 17.04
C SER A 24 0.28 3.22 16.23
N ASN A 25 0.82 4.43 16.06
CA ASN A 25 2.07 4.62 15.32
C ASN A 25 3.29 4.09 16.10
N GLY A 26 3.25 4.07 17.43
CA GLY A 26 4.28 3.48 18.27
C GLY A 26 4.38 1.97 18.10
N VAL A 27 3.26 1.26 18.06
CA VAL A 27 3.23 -0.17 17.74
C VAL A 27 3.75 -0.42 16.33
N GLY A 28 3.33 0.40 15.36
CA GLY A 28 3.85 0.34 13.98
C GLY A 28 5.37 0.51 13.89
N LEU A 29 5.94 1.42 14.69
CA LEU A 29 7.38 1.64 14.77
C LEU A 29 8.13 0.41 15.34
N VAL A 30 7.59 -0.23 16.38
CA VAL A 30 8.17 -1.44 16.96
C VAL A 30 8.14 -2.58 15.95
N ILE A 31 7.02 -2.76 15.25
CA ILE A 31 6.89 -3.77 14.20
C ILE A 31 7.86 -3.48 13.05
N GLU A 32 7.96 -2.23 12.57
CA GLU A 32 8.92 -1.80 11.55
C GLU A 32 10.36 -2.13 11.97
N ALA A 33 10.72 -1.86 13.23
CA ALA A 33 12.04 -2.18 13.77
C ALA A 33 12.31 -3.69 13.80
N ILE A 34 11.34 -4.51 14.21
CA ILE A 34 11.47 -5.98 14.22
C ILE A 34 11.68 -6.51 12.79
N TYR A 35 10.86 -6.05 11.83
CA TYR A 35 11.01 -6.44 10.42
C TYR A 35 12.39 -6.07 9.87
N LEU A 36 12.90 -4.87 10.17
CA LEU A 36 14.24 -4.45 9.76
C LEU A 36 15.34 -5.31 10.39
N VAL A 37 15.22 -5.66 11.67
CA VAL A 37 16.19 -6.54 12.34
C VAL A 37 16.22 -7.93 11.70
N VAL A 38 15.04 -8.53 11.47
CA VAL A 38 14.95 -9.83 10.80
C VAL A 38 15.50 -9.74 9.38
N PHE A 39 15.15 -8.69 8.64
CA PHE A 39 15.67 -8.43 7.30
C PHE A 39 17.19 -8.32 7.29
N PHE A 40 17.81 -7.57 8.22
CA PHE A 40 19.26 -7.46 8.29
C PHE A 40 19.97 -8.76 8.69
N ILE A 41 19.30 -9.65 9.43
CA ILE A 41 19.85 -10.96 9.80
C ILE A 41 19.77 -11.96 8.63
N TYR A 42 18.67 -11.92 7.86
CA TYR A 42 18.37 -12.92 6.82
C TYR A 42 18.68 -12.47 5.37
N CYS A 43 18.90 -11.19 5.11
CA CYS A 43 19.08 -10.67 3.75
C CYS A 43 20.56 -10.59 3.36
N ASP A 44 20.95 -11.39 2.35
CA ASP A 44 22.28 -11.38 1.73
C ASP A 44 22.48 -10.10 0.89
N LYS A 45 23.71 -9.60 0.80
CA LYS A 45 24.02 -8.21 0.40
C LYS A 45 23.79 -7.93 -1.10
N ASP A 46 23.62 -8.96 -1.91
CA ASP A 46 23.54 -8.87 -3.37
C ASP A 46 22.12 -8.63 -3.90
N LEU A 47 21.07 -8.79 -3.07
CA LEU A 47 19.67 -8.62 -3.45
C LEU A 47 19.10 -7.21 -3.17
N ARG A 48 19.98 -6.24 -2.87
CA ARG A 48 19.63 -4.99 -2.15
C ARG A 48 18.90 -3.90 -2.97
N MET A 49 18.82 -3.99 -4.29
CA MET A 49 18.27 -2.89 -5.11
C MET A 49 17.06 -3.30 -5.96
N GLU A 50 16.78 -4.59 -6.09
CA GLU A 50 15.69 -5.10 -6.92
C GLU A 50 14.43 -5.35 -6.08
N GLU A 51 14.52 -6.10 -4.98
CA GLU A 51 13.33 -6.58 -4.25
C GLU A 51 12.48 -5.48 -3.60
N THR A 52 13.08 -4.36 -3.15
CA THR A 52 12.31 -3.31 -2.45
C THR A 52 11.42 -2.49 -3.41
N GLY A 53 11.76 -2.46 -4.72
CA GLY A 53 10.95 -1.85 -5.77
C GLY A 53 10.16 -2.87 -6.59
N ALA A 54 10.70 -4.08 -6.77
CA ALA A 54 10.16 -5.14 -7.62
C ALA A 54 9.07 -5.98 -6.93
N CYS A 55 9.03 -6.07 -5.60
CA CYS A 55 8.01 -6.89 -4.93
C CYS A 55 6.56 -6.45 -5.22
N LEU A 56 6.35 -5.21 -5.72
CA LEU A 56 5.04 -4.76 -6.21
C LEU A 56 4.86 -4.85 -7.74
N THR A 57 5.94 -5.01 -8.51
CA THR A 57 5.89 -5.15 -9.97
C THR A 57 6.24 -6.58 -10.35
N ILE A 58 5.22 -7.36 -10.69
CA ILE A 58 5.47 -8.65 -11.34
C ILE A 58 5.93 -8.30 -12.76
N ASP A 59 7.21 -8.46 -13.02
CA ASP A 59 7.78 -8.33 -14.35
C ASP A 59 7.45 -9.62 -15.11
N ILE A 60 6.47 -9.53 -16.00
CA ILE A 60 6.12 -10.63 -16.91
C ILE A 60 6.85 -10.35 -18.22
N GLU A 61 7.81 -11.20 -18.56
CA GLU A 61 8.45 -11.19 -19.86
C GLU A 61 7.60 -12.00 -20.85
N VAL A 62 6.98 -11.31 -21.81
CA VAL A 62 6.31 -11.93 -22.96
C VAL A 62 6.92 -11.29 -24.21
N ASP A 63 7.47 -12.13 -25.09
CA ASP A 63 8.04 -11.73 -26.38
C ASP A 63 9.13 -10.64 -26.31
N GLY A 64 9.95 -10.65 -25.25
CA GLY A 64 11.08 -9.72 -25.09
C GLY A 64 10.70 -8.28 -24.70
N GLU A 65 9.41 -8.00 -24.48
CA GLU A 65 8.96 -6.75 -23.87
C GLU A 65 8.72 -6.92 -22.37
N GLN A 66 9.36 -6.08 -21.56
CA GLN A 66 9.15 -6.06 -20.11
C GLN A 66 7.86 -5.33 -19.75
N PHE A 67 6.84 -6.08 -19.33
CA PHE A 67 5.62 -5.50 -18.78
C PHE A 67 5.69 -5.44 -17.25
N ARG A 68 5.91 -4.24 -16.72
CA ARG A 68 5.85 -3.94 -15.27
C ARG A 68 4.40 -3.87 -14.81
N CYS A 69 3.85 -4.99 -14.35
CA CYS A 69 2.49 -5.03 -13.80
C CYS A 69 2.51 -4.78 -12.29
N MET A 70 2.00 -3.62 -11.85
CA MET A 70 1.83 -3.32 -10.43
C MET A 70 0.73 -4.24 -9.84
N TYR A 71 1.11 -5.32 -9.14
CA TYR A 71 0.15 -6.20 -8.47
C TYR A 71 -0.26 -5.58 -7.14
N LEU A 72 -1.32 -4.77 -7.17
CA LEU A 72 -1.95 -4.24 -5.96
C LEU A 72 -3.19 -5.09 -5.63
N PRO A 73 -3.14 -5.97 -4.62
CA PRO A 73 -4.28 -6.80 -4.27
C PRO A 73 -5.48 -5.94 -3.86
N PHE A 74 -6.67 -6.25 -4.39
CA PHE A 74 -7.91 -5.52 -4.14
C PHE A 74 -8.16 -5.24 -2.65
N TRP A 75 -7.98 -6.27 -1.82
CA TRP A 75 -8.19 -6.20 -0.38
C TRP A 75 -7.27 -5.18 0.31
N PHE A 76 -6.03 -5.01 -0.18
CA PHE A 76 -5.10 -4.06 0.40
C PHE A 76 -5.54 -2.61 0.18
N SER A 77 -6.06 -2.28 -1.02
CA SER A 77 -6.60 -0.95 -1.30
C SER A 77 -7.90 -0.68 -0.51
N PHE A 78 -8.76 -1.69 -0.40
CA PHE A 78 -10.03 -1.58 0.35
C PHE A 78 -9.82 -1.35 1.85
N VAL A 79 -8.93 -2.12 2.48
CA VAL A 79 -8.59 -1.96 3.91
C VAL A 79 -7.97 -0.59 4.17
N ASN A 80 -7.11 -0.10 3.27
CA ASN A 80 -6.54 1.25 3.40
C ASN A 80 -7.59 2.36 3.27
N PHE A 81 -8.61 2.19 2.42
CA PHE A 81 -9.71 3.13 2.32
C PHE A 81 -10.55 3.19 3.60
N ILE A 82 -10.89 2.03 4.18
CA ILE A 82 -11.58 1.97 5.48
C ILE A 82 -10.73 2.60 6.58
N ASN A 83 -9.44 2.28 6.63
CA ASN A 83 -8.51 2.85 7.59
C ASN A 83 -8.46 4.40 7.48
N ALA A 84 -8.40 4.94 6.27
CA ALA A 84 -8.48 6.39 6.06
C ALA A 84 -9.82 6.98 6.54
N GLY A 85 -10.94 6.30 6.30
CA GLY A 85 -12.25 6.70 6.80
C GLY A 85 -12.33 6.76 8.34
N ILE A 86 -11.73 5.80 9.02
CA ILE A 86 -11.65 5.76 10.50
C ILE A 86 -10.84 6.96 11.02
N TRP A 87 -9.70 7.27 10.40
CA TRP A 87 -8.88 8.42 10.80
C TRP A 87 -9.54 9.77 10.50
N ILE A 88 -10.26 9.88 9.38
CA ILE A 88 -11.08 11.07 9.07
C ILE A 88 -12.16 11.25 10.13
N ALA A 89 -12.91 10.19 10.47
CA ALA A 89 -13.93 10.25 11.52
C ALA A 89 -13.31 10.65 12.88
N TYR A 90 -12.17 10.06 13.24
CA TYR A 90 -11.42 10.42 14.44
C TYR A 90 -11.05 11.90 14.47
N SER A 91 -10.56 12.45 13.35
CA SER A 91 -10.13 13.85 13.24
C SER A 91 -11.27 14.87 13.32
N VAL A 92 -12.54 14.44 13.29
CA VAL A 92 -13.72 15.33 13.30
C VAL A 92 -14.53 15.19 14.60
N ILE A 93 -14.53 14.03 15.27
CA ILE A 93 -15.47 13.72 16.38
C ILE A 93 -15.07 14.35 17.74
N TYR A 94 -13.81 14.24 18.17
CA TYR A 94 -13.41 14.65 19.52
C TYR A 94 -12.81 16.07 19.59
N LYS A 95 -12.03 16.45 18.58
CA LYS A 95 -11.50 17.80 18.29
C LYS A 95 -11.13 17.83 16.80
N ILE A 96 -11.31 18.96 16.12
CA ILE A 96 -10.88 19.08 14.71
C ILE A 96 -9.35 19.09 14.65
N ASP A 97 -8.76 17.95 14.30
CA ASP A 97 -7.33 17.81 14.00
C ASP A 97 -7.12 17.94 12.49
N VAL A 98 -6.80 19.16 12.05
CA VAL A 98 -6.64 19.49 10.62
C VAL A 98 -5.50 18.71 9.98
N TYR A 99 -4.44 18.40 10.73
CA TYR A 99 -3.28 17.70 10.19
C TYR A 99 -3.62 16.24 9.89
N VAL A 100 -4.27 15.55 10.83
CA VAL A 100 -4.75 14.17 10.61
C VAL A 100 -5.84 14.16 9.54
N LEU A 101 -6.72 15.15 9.49
CA LEU A 101 -7.79 15.24 8.49
C LEU A 101 -7.22 15.36 7.07
N VAL A 102 -6.35 16.34 6.81
CA VAL A 102 -5.85 16.64 5.45
C VAL A 102 -5.10 15.45 4.88
N VAL A 103 -4.19 14.83 5.63
CA VAL A 103 -3.40 13.70 5.14
C VAL A 103 -4.25 12.47 4.85
N ASN A 104 -5.29 12.21 5.67
CA ASN A 104 -6.15 11.05 5.47
C ASN A 104 -7.21 11.28 4.38
N VAL A 105 -7.68 12.52 4.18
CA VAL A 105 -8.55 12.87 3.04
C VAL A 105 -7.80 12.69 1.72
N VAL A 106 -6.57 13.20 1.62
CA VAL A 106 -5.74 13.00 0.43
C VAL A 106 -5.48 11.50 0.18
N GLY A 107 -5.18 10.75 1.25
CA GLY A 107 -5.01 9.29 1.17
C GLY A 107 -6.27 8.55 0.73
N ALA A 108 -7.44 8.93 1.26
CA ALA A 108 -8.73 8.34 0.91
C ALA A 108 -9.09 8.59 -0.56
N LEU A 109 -8.86 9.80 -1.07
CA LEU A 109 -9.08 10.13 -2.49
C LEU A 109 -8.17 9.31 -3.40
N ALA A 110 -6.89 9.19 -3.05
CA ALA A 110 -5.95 8.36 -3.81
C ALA A 110 -6.37 6.87 -3.81
N CYS A 111 -6.84 6.35 -2.67
CA CYS A 111 -7.34 4.97 -2.57
C CYS A 111 -8.64 4.77 -3.35
N ALA A 112 -9.55 5.75 -3.34
CA ALA A 112 -10.79 5.70 -4.11
C ALA A 112 -10.52 5.65 -5.62
N ILE A 113 -9.61 6.50 -6.12
CA ILE A 113 -9.19 6.48 -7.52
C ILE A 113 -8.59 5.10 -7.88
N HIS A 114 -7.73 4.55 -7.04
CA HIS A 114 -7.16 3.22 -7.25
C HIS A 114 -8.22 2.12 -7.28
N LEU A 115 -9.21 2.14 -6.38
CA LEU A 115 -10.32 1.18 -6.35
C LEU A 115 -11.18 1.27 -7.60
N ILE A 116 -11.42 2.48 -8.12
CA ILE A 116 -12.18 2.68 -9.35
C ILE A 116 -11.42 2.07 -10.54
N ILE A 117 -10.12 2.36 -10.69
CA ILE A 117 -9.29 1.80 -11.76
C ILE A 117 -9.24 0.28 -11.68
N LEU A 118 -9.06 -0.27 -10.48
CA LEU A 118 -9.02 -1.71 -10.25
C LEU A 118 -10.37 -2.37 -10.54
N CYS A 119 -11.48 -1.73 -10.17
CA CYS A 119 -12.82 -2.22 -10.48
C CYS A 119 -13.07 -2.20 -12.00
N CYS A 120 -12.73 -1.12 -12.69
CA CYS A 120 -12.89 -1.01 -14.14
C CYS A 120 -12.04 -2.04 -14.90
N SER A 121 -10.80 -2.28 -14.48
CA SER A 121 -9.91 -3.28 -15.09
C SER A 121 -10.35 -4.71 -14.78
N ALA A 122 -10.84 -4.99 -13.58
CA ALA A 122 -11.43 -6.29 -13.21
C ALA A 122 -12.71 -6.58 -14.01
N VAL A 123 -13.62 -5.62 -14.13
CA VAL A 123 -14.83 -5.74 -14.96
C VAL A 123 -14.46 -5.96 -16.42
N ARG A 124 -13.45 -5.25 -16.95
CA ARG A 124 -12.97 -5.48 -18.32
C ARG A 124 -12.37 -6.89 -18.51
N CYS A 125 -11.65 -7.44 -17.52
CA CYS A 125 -11.15 -8.82 -17.56
C CYS A 125 -12.26 -9.87 -17.44
N LEU A 126 -13.36 -9.59 -16.73
CA LEU A 126 -14.51 -10.48 -16.59
C LEU A 126 -15.44 -10.43 -17.81
N LEU A 127 -15.54 -9.28 -18.49
CA LEU A 127 -16.37 -9.07 -19.67
C LEU A 127 -15.67 -9.42 -20.99
N LEU A 128 -14.33 -9.42 -21.03
CA LEU A 128 -13.62 -10.01 -22.15
C LEU A 128 -13.79 -11.53 -22.06
N PRO A 129 -14.31 -12.21 -23.10
CA PRO A 129 -14.25 -13.66 -23.13
C PRO A 129 -12.78 -14.03 -22.97
N LYS A 130 -12.47 -14.98 -22.06
CA LYS A 130 -11.15 -15.60 -22.00
C LYS A 130 -10.82 -16.03 -23.43
N ARG A 131 -10.00 -15.27 -24.15
CA ARG A 131 -9.46 -15.72 -25.42
C ARG A 131 -8.51 -16.84 -25.01
N ILE A 132 -9.02 -18.07 -25.02
CA ILE A 132 -8.18 -19.26 -25.07
C ILE A 132 -7.37 -19.05 -26.34
N VAL A 133 -6.14 -18.57 -26.21
CA VAL A 133 -5.19 -18.66 -27.31
C VAL A 133 -4.89 -20.16 -27.38
N PRO A 134 -5.33 -20.87 -28.43
CA PRO A 134 -5.01 -22.28 -28.54
C PRO A 134 -3.48 -22.39 -28.63
N SER A 135 -2.91 -23.30 -27.82
CA SER A 135 -1.47 -23.64 -27.78
C SER A 135 -0.90 -24.09 -29.14
N SER A 136 -1.68 -24.12 -30.21
CA SER A 136 -1.34 -24.69 -31.52
C SER A 136 -0.87 -23.69 -32.56
N SER A 137 -0.70 -22.40 -32.24
CA SER A 137 -0.26 -21.38 -33.22
C SER A 137 1.22 -21.02 -33.16
N VAL A 138 2.03 -21.73 -32.37
CA VAL A 138 3.49 -21.67 -32.49
C VAL A 138 3.92 -22.78 -33.46
N PRO A 139 4.32 -22.48 -34.71
CA PRO A 139 5.02 -23.48 -35.50
C PRO A 139 6.35 -23.77 -34.82
N VAL A 140 6.56 -25.03 -34.43
CA VAL A 140 7.88 -25.53 -34.06
C VAL A 140 8.69 -25.63 -35.35
N VAL A 141 9.40 -24.56 -35.72
CA VAL A 141 10.51 -24.56 -36.69
C VAL A 141 11.58 -23.61 -36.19
#